data_AF-A0A529XP78-F1
#
_entry.id   AF-A0A529XP78-F1
#
_cell.length_a   1.000
_cell.length_b   1.000
_cell.length_c   1.000
_cell.angle_alpha   90.00
_cell.angle_beta   90.00
_cell.angle_gamma   90.00
#
_symmetry.space_group_name_H-M   'P 1'
#
loop_
_entity.id
_entity.type
_entity.pdbx_description
1 polymer ?
#
loop_
_entity_poly.entity_id
_entity_poly.type
_entity_poly.pdbx_seq_one_letter_code
_entity_poly.pdbx_strand_id
1 'polypeptide(L)'
;GSLSLAALRGKPVVLYFYPQDDTTSCTSEAIGFSQLKPEFEKAGAEVIGLSPDSVKKHDKFKAKYDLTVDLVADEERKVIEAYHLWVEKTLYGRNYMG
;
A
#
# COMPACT_ATOMS: atom_id res chain seq x y z
N GLY A 1 11.84 8.52 3.33
CA GLY A 1 12.66 8.42 2.11
C GLY A 1 11.77 8.46 0.90
N SER A 2 12.28 8.14 -0.29
CA SER A 2 11.47 7.95 -1.50
C SER A 2 11.80 6.61 -2.14
N LEU A 3 10.84 6.06 -2.88
CA LEU A 3 10.98 4.79 -3.59
C LEU A 3 10.65 4.99 -5.07
N SER A 4 11.40 4.33 -5.95
CA SER A 4 11.12 4.31 -7.39
C SER A 4 11.16 2.88 -7.90
N LEU A 5 10.20 2.50 -8.74
CA LEU A 5 10.19 1.17 -9.36
C LEU A 5 11.43 0.93 -10.26
N ALA A 6 11.99 2.00 -10.83
CA ALA A 6 13.23 1.91 -11.60
C ALA A 6 14.41 1.40 -10.75
N ALA A 7 14.47 1.77 -9.47
CA ALA A 7 15.50 1.29 -8.54
C ALA A 7 15.31 -0.19 -8.14
N LEU A 8 14.13 -0.76 -8.38
CA LEU A 8 13.80 -2.16 -8.08
C LEU A 8 13.92 -3.09 -9.30
N ARG A 9 14.41 -2.58 -10.44
CA ARG A 9 14.59 -3.39 -11.65
C ARG A 9 15.45 -4.62 -11.39
N GLY A 10 14.99 -5.77 -11.90
CA GLY A 10 15.64 -7.06 -11.69
C GLY A 10 15.12 -7.84 -10.48
N LYS A 11 14.24 -7.24 -9.66
CA LYS A 11 13.51 -7.93 -8.60
C LYS A 11 12.01 -7.98 -8.93
N PRO A 12 11.31 -9.09 -8.66
CA PRO A 12 9.86 -9.08 -8.58
C PRO A 12 9.39 -8.08 -7.51
N VAL A 13 8.30 -7.37 -7.78
CA VAL A 13 7.71 -6.41 -6.84
C VAL A 13 6.23 -6.77 -6.65
N VAL A 14 5.85 -7.02 -5.40
CA VAL A 14 4.46 -7.11 -4.96
C VAL A 14 4.05 -5.70 -4.50
N LEU A 15 3.40 -4.96 -5.41
CA LEU A 15 2.80 -3.67 -5.10
C LEU A 15 1.31 -3.89 -4.84
N TYR A 16 0.86 -3.73 -3.59
CA TYR A 16 -0.54 -3.84 -3.24
C TYR A 16 -1.11 -2.47 -2.85
N PHE A 17 -2.30 -2.17 -3.36
CA PHE A 17 -3.00 -0.91 -3.15
C PHE A 17 -4.12 -1.14 -2.16
N TYR A 18 -4.21 -0.28 -1.15
CA TYR A 18 -5.28 -0.33 -0.17
C TYR A 18 -5.85 1.08 0.08
N PRO A 19 -7.15 1.21 0.40
CA PRO A 19 -7.82 2.51 0.42
C PRO A 19 -7.42 3.38 1.61
N GLN A 20 -7.18 2.79 2.78
CA GLN A 20 -6.98 3.55 4.01
C GLN A 20 -6.34 2.71 5.13
N ASP A 21 -5.30 3.27 5.75
CA ASP A 21 -4.71 2.80 7.01
C ASP A 21 -5.76 2.66 8.12
N ASP A 22 -5.52 1.70 9.02
CA ASP A 22 -6.29 1.51 10.26
C ASP A 22 -7.77 1.14 10.05
N THR A 23 -8.09 0.53 8.90
CA THR A 23 -9.38 -0.11 8.63
C THR A 23 -9.24 -1.62 8.71
N THR A 24 -10.25 -2.34 9.22
CA THR A 24 -10.16 -3.76 9.57
C THR A 24 -9.54 -4.62 8.46
N SER A 25 -10.03 -4.51 7.23
CA SER A 25 -9.53 -5.30 6.10
C SER A 25 -8.10 -4.93 5.71
N CYS A 26 -7.76 -3.64 5.64
CA CYS A 26 -6.41 -3.19 5.27
C CYS A 26 -5.39 -3.54 6.36
N THR A 27 -5.78 -3.48 7.63
CA THR A 27 -4.96 -3.94 8.76
C THR A 27 -4.67 -5.43 8.64
N SER A 28 -5.67 -6.27 8.35
CA SER A 28 -5.44 -7.71 8.16
C SER A 28 -4.52 -8.00 6.98
N GLU A 29 -4.68 -7.30 5.85
CA GLU A 29 -3.82 -7.45 4.67
C GLU A 29 -2.36 -7.07 4.98
N ALA A 30 -2.12 -5.90 5.60
CA ALA A 30 -0.79 -5.44 5.93
C ALA A 30 -0.07 -6.34 6.96
N ILE A 31 -0.82 -6.87 7.95
CA ILE A 31 -0.28 -7.85 8.90
C ILE A 31 0.10 -9.14 8.17
N GLY A 32 -0.77 -9.65 7.28
CA GLY A 32 -0.50 -10.87 6.52
C GLY A 32 0.76 -10.75 5.67
N PHE A 33 0.93 -9.64 4.96
CA PHE A 33 2.16 -9.38 4.20
C PHE A 33 3.39 -9.20 5.11
N SER A 34 3.24 -8.57 6.28
CA SER A 34 4.34 -8.42 7.24
C SER A 34 4.81 -9.76 7.80
N GLN A 35 3.89 -10.70 8.04
CA GLN A 35 4.19 -12.05 8.49
C GLN A 35 4.89 -12.88 7.39
N LEU A 36 4.48 -12.72 6.13
CA LEU A 36 5.02 -13.45 4.99
C LEU A 36 6.23 -12.78 4.33
N LYS A 37 6.67 -11.62 4.83
CA LYS A 37 7.79 -10.85 4.27
C LYS A 37 9.07 -11.71 4.11
N PRO A 38 9.47 -12.56 5.09
CA PRO A 38 10.65 -13.42 4.93
C PRO A 38 10.55 -14.40 3.74
N GLU A 39 9.36 -14.92 3.45
CA GLU A 39 9.11 -15.82 2.33
C GLU A 39 9.21 -15.09 0.99
N PHE A 40 8.69 -13.86 0.90
CA PHE A 40 8.87 -13.02 -0.28
C PHE A 40 10.34 -12.65 -0.51
N GLU A 41 11.06 -12.27 0.56
CA GLU A 41 12.50 -11.98 0.49
C GLU A 41 13.30 -13.21 0.02
N LYS A 42 12.96 -14.40 0.51
CA LYS A 42 13.57 -15.67 0.05
C LYS A 42 13.31 -15.95 -1.43
N ALA A 43 12.16 -15.52 -1.95
CA ALA A 43 11.83 -15.57 -3.37
C ALA A 43 12.45 -14.43 -4.20
N GLY A 44 13.19 -13.51 -3.55
CA GLY A 44 13.80 -12.34 -4.18
C GLY A 44 12.82 -11.20 -4.48
N ALA A 45 11.62 -11.24 -3.90
CA ALA A 45 10.56 -10.27 -4.12
C ALA A 45 10.52 -9.18 -3.03
N GLU A 46 10.22 -7.96 -3.43
CA GLU A 46 9.95 -6.83 -2.52
C GLU A 46 8.44 -6.65 -2.34
N VAL A 47 7.97 -6.42 -1.12
CA VAL A 47 6.54 -6.19 -0.81
C VAL A 47 6.32 -4.76 -0.35
N ILE A 48 5.45 -4.04 -1.05
CA ILE A 48 5.20 -2.62 -0.86
C ILE A 48 3.70 -2.37 -0.82
N GLY A 49 3.22 -1.80 0.28
CA GLY A 49 1.87 -1.26 0.40
C GLY A 49 1.81 0.18 -0.07
N LEU A 50 0.72 0.57 -0.72
CA LEU A 50 0.51 1.94 -1.18
C LEU A 50 -0.93 2.39 -0.93
N SER A 51 -1.10 3.58 -0.38
CA SER A 51 -2.41 4.23 -0.19
C SER A 51 -2.28 5.75 -0.33
N PRO A 52 -3.39 6.50 -0.37
CA PRO A 52 -3.36 7.97 -0.39
C PRO A 52 -3.09 8.60 0.99
N ASP A 53 -2.90 7.79 2.04
CA ASP A 53 -2.64 8.30 3.37
C ASP A 53 -1.24 8.93 3.51
N SER A 54 -1.13 9.93 4.39
CA SER A 54 0.13 10.63 4.63
C SER A 54 1.20 9.74 5.28
N VAL A 55 2.48 10.09 5.07
CA VAL A 55 3.62 9.43 5.73
C VAL A 55 3.44 9.36 7.25
N LYS A 56 2.94 10.43 7.87
CA LYS A 56 2.71 10.48 9.33
C LYS A 56 1.67 9.45 9.80
N LYS A 57 0.70 9.12 8.95
CA LYS A 57 -0.32 8.12 9.26
C LYS A 57 0.25 6.72 9.08
N HIS A 58 1.05 6.49 8.02
CA HIS A 58 1.80 5.26 7.83
C HIS A 58 2.73 4.95 9.02
N ASP A 59 3.49 5.92 9.51
CA ASP A 59 4.38 5.72 10.67
C ASP A 59 3.60 5.22 11.90
N LYS A 60 2.43 5.83 12.15
CA LYS A 60 1.54 5.40 13.24
C LYS A 60 0.96 4.01 13.00
N PHE A 61 0.55 3.72 11.76
CA PHE A 61 -0.04 2.44 11.39
C PHE A 61 0.98 1.30 11.52
N LYS A 62 2.21 1.51 11.02
CA LYS A 62 3.33 0.57 11.21
C LYS A 62 3.62 0.34 12.69
N ALA A 63 3.75 1.41 13.47
CA ALA A 63 4.04 1.30 14.91
C ALA A 63 2.91 0.64 15.72
N LYS A 64 1.65 0.87 15.34
CA LYS A 64 0.49 0.32 16.06
C LYS A 64 0.32 -1.19 15.87
N TYR A 65 0.74 -1.73 14.72
CA TYR A 65 0.52 -3.12 14.34
C TYR A 65 1.81 -3.89 14.04
N ASP A 66 2.96 -3.33 14.42
CA ASP A 66 4.29 -3.91 14.19
C ASP A 66 4.54 -4.32 12.73
N LEU A 67 4.07 -3.50 11.78
CA LEU A 67 4.17 -3.81 10.35
C LEU A 67 5.61 -3.72 9.86
N THR A 68 6.07 -4.77 9.18
CA THR A 68 7.44 -4.89 8.68
C THR A 68 7.58 -4.54 7.20
N VAL A 69 6.46 -4.51 6.46
CA VAL A 69 6.42 -4.07 5.06
C VAL A 69 6.64 -2.56 4.92
N ASP A 70 7.14 -2.15 3.77
CA ASP A 70 7.23 -0.75 3.41
C ASP A 70 5.87 -0.22 2.94
N LEU A 71 5.52 0.99 3.40
CA LEU A 71 4.30 1.69 3.03
C LEU A 71 4.66 2.99 2.32
N VAL A 72 4.07 3.20 1.14
CA VAL A 72 4.26 4.38 0.30
C VAL A 72 3.02 5.26 0.37
N ALA A 73 3.22 6.50 0.81
CA ALA A 73 2.21 7.54 0.81
C ALA A 73 2.10 8.16 -0.60
N ASP A 74 0.98 7.95 -1.27
CA ASP A 74 0.64 8.59 -2.54
C ASP A 74 -0.44 9.66 -2.32
N GLU A 75 -0.13 10.67 -1.51
CA GLU A 75 -1.08 11.71 -1.06
C GLU A 75 -1.74 12.47 -2.22
N GLU A 76 -1.03 12.62 -3.35
CA GLU A 76 -1.54 13.24 -4.58
C GLU A 76 -2.23 12.25 -5.53
N ARG A 77 -2.24 10.95 -5.20
CA ARG A 77 -2.81 9.83 -5.98
C ARG A 77 -2.20 9.63 -7.37
N LYS A 78 -0.99 10.12 -7.62
CA LYS A 78 -0.35 10.05 -8.95
C LYS A 78 -0.10 8.61 -9.38
N VAL A 79 0.31 7.74 -8.44
CA VAL A 79 0.55 6.33 -8.72
C VAL A 79 -0.76 5.59 -8.81
N ILE A 80 -1.71 5.83 -7.90
CA ILE A 80 -3.05 5.23 -7.91
C ILE A 80 -3.76 5.52 -9.25
N GLU A 81 -3.69 6.75 -9.74
CA GLU A 81 -4.24 7.16 -11.04
C GLU A 81 -3.50 6.51 -12.22
N ALA A 82 -2.17 6.40 -12.17
CA ALA A 82 -1.38 5.73 -13.20
C ALA A 82 -1.71 4.22 -13.34
N TYR A 83 -2.19 3.60 -12.26
CA TYR A 83 -2.71 2.23 -12.27
C TYR A 83 -4.23 2.15 -12.54
N HIS A 84 -4.88 3.28 -12.81
CA HIS A 84 -6.32 3.37 -13.07
C HIS A 84 -7.21 2.84 -11.93
N LEU A 85 -6.73 2.96 -10.68
CA LEU A 85 -7.45 2.47 -9.50
C LEU A 85 -8.34 3.54 -8.86
N TRP A 86 -8.17 4.81 -9.23
CA TRP A 86 -9.05 5.89 -8.80
C TRP A 86 -10.25 5.96 -9.73
N VAL A 87 -11.36 5.34 -9.32
CA VAL A 87 -12.54 5.15 -10.17
C VAL A 87 -13.79 5.77 -9.56
N GLU A 88 -14.80 6.04 -10.39
CA GLU A 88 -16.10 6.46 -9.89
C GLU A 88 -16.83 5.27 -9.26
N LYS A 89 -17.34 5.46 -8.05
CA LYS A 89 -18.14 4.50 -7.30
C LYS A 89 -19.47 5.12 -6.94
N THR A 90 -20.52 4.30 -6.92
CA THR A 90 -21.85 4.72 -6.47
C THR A 90 -22.14 4.07 -5.13
N LEU A 91 -22.37 4.87 -4.09
CA LEU A 91 -22.78 4.40 -2.77
C LEU A 91 -24.07 5.11 -2.37
N TYR A 92 -25.10 4.33 -2.05
CA TYR A 92 -26.45 4.83 -1.73
C TYR A 92 -27.00 5.84 -2.75
N GLY A 93 -26.76 5.59 -4.04
CA GLY A 93 -27.20 6.46 -5.14
C GLY A 93 -26.42 7.76 -5.29
N ARG A 94 -25.30 7.94 -4.56
CA ARG A 94 -24.39 9.08 -4.71
C ARG A 94 -23.09 8.61 -5.34
N ASN A 95 -22.64 9.34 -6.36
CA ASN A 95 -21.36 9.08 -6.99
C ASN A 95 -20.24 9.78 -6.22
N TYR A 96 -19.12 9.10 -6.07
CA TYR A 96 -17.90 9.62 -5.49
C TYR A 96 -16.71 8.93 -6.14
N MET A 97 -15.55 9.57 -6.12
CA MET A 97 -14.32 8.94 -6.58
C MET A 97 -13.66 8.20 -5.43
N GLY A 98 -13.20 6.96 -5.66
CA GLY A 98 -12.42 6.21 -4.70
C GLY A 98 -12.26 4.73 -5.01
#